data_AF-A0AAN8FXP8-F1
#
_entry.id   AF-A0AAN8FXP8-F1
#
_cell.length_a   1.000
_cell.length_b   1.000
_cell.length_c   1.000
_cell.angle_alpha   90.00
_cell.angle_beta   90.00
_cell.angle_gamma   90.00
#
_symmetry.space_group_name_H-M   'P 1'
#
loop_
_entity.id
_entity.type
_entity.pdbx_description
1 polymer ?
#
loop_
_entity_poly.entity_id
_entity_poly.type
_entity_poly.pdbx_seq_one_letter_code
_entity_poly.pdbx_strand_id
1 'polypeptide(L)'
;MSAEAMLHSYVVSYHLPLAVVRLSNGLINDSLVRRLQSSGTNVNLITVEDAIRGIMAAVDRAQNAEVWNIGGQKDYFVDEVKQFVSGKDVTLTSQPTKFSTEKATRELNFRAQDDVIKALTTLRNPPQPVQSSGSAAKIMLFGSKGWIGRQFVQLLQEKNIVYVEAAT
;
A
#
# COMPACT_ATOMS: atom_id res chain seq x y z
N MET A 1 -7.28 -13.50 7.81
CA MET A 1 -8.50 -14.18 8.29
C MET A 1 -8.86 -13.84 9.73
N SER A 2 -7.94 -13.89 10.72
CA SER A 2 -8.25 -13.55 12.13
C SER A 2 -8.77 -12.11 12.33
N ALA A 3 -8.16 -11.12 11.70
CA ALA A 3 -8.59 -9.72 11.79
C ALA A 3 -9.99 -9.48 11.18
N GLU A 4 -10.32 -10.16 10.07
CA GLU A 4 -11.60 -10.00 9.38
C GLU A 4 -12.74 -10.59 10.21
N ALA A 5 -12.54 -11.77 10.79
CA ALA A 5 -13.49 -12.39 11.70
C ALA A 5 -13.72 -11.53 12.95
N MET A 6 -12.65 -10.95 13.50
CA MET A 6 -12.75 -10.02 14.63
C MET A 6 -13.56 -8.78 14.26
N LEU A 7 -13.27 -8.12 13.13
CA LEU A 7 -14.00 -6.95 12.66
C LEU A 7 -15.48 -7.27 12.41
N HIS A 8 -15.78 -8.41 11.82
CA HIS A 8 -17.15 -8.87 11.63
C HIS A 8 -17.89 -9.02 12.98
N SER A 9 -17.27 -9.59 14.00
CA SER A 9 -17.86 -9.68 15.34
C SER A 9 -18.16 -8.31 15.93
N TYR A 10 -17.32 -7.30 15.69
CA TYR A 10 -17.58 -5.92 16.13
C TYR A 10 -18.77 -5.29 15.39
N VAL A 11 -18.89 -5.51 14.09
CA VAL A 11 -20.06 -5.02 13.33
C VAL A 11 -21.35 -5.68 13.83
N VAL A 12 -21.36 -7.00 14.04
CA VAL A 12 -22.57 -7.71 14.50
C VAL A 12 -22.94 -7.32 15.94
N SER A 13 -21.96 -7.23 16.84
CA SER A 13 -22.23 -7.02 18.27
C SER A 13 -22.51 -5.55 18.61
N TYR A 14 -21.79 -4.63 17.97
CA TYR A 14 -21.80 -3.20 18.31
C TYR A 14 -22.35 -2.31 17.20
N HIS A 15 -22.80 -2.90 16.08
CA HIS A 15 -23.36 -2.16 14.94
C HIS A 15 -22.44 -1.06 14.42
N LEU A 16 -21.12 -1.29 14.50
CA LEU A 16 -20.14 -0.33 14.02
C LEU A 16 -20.13 -0.32 12.48
N PRO A 17 -20.14 0.86 11.84
CA PRO A 17 -20.08 0.98 10.39
C PRO A 17 -18.65 0.72 9.89
N LEU A 18 -18.29 -0.55 9.75
CA LEU A 18 -16.96 -0.98 9.32
C LEU A 18 -16.99 -1.57 7.91
N ALA A 19 -15.94 -1.30 7.15
CA ALA A 19 -15.64 -1.89 5.85
C ALA A 19 -14.32 -2.67 5.95
N VAL A 20 -14.25 -3.82 5.27
CA VAL A 20 -13.02 -4.62 5.19
C VAL A 20 -12.51 -4.56 3.74
N VAL A 21 -11.29 -4.08 3.56
CA VAL A 21 -10.65 -4.01 2.25
C VAL A 21 -9.46 -4.95 2.20
N ARG A 22 -9.49 -5.90 1.27
CA ARG A 22 -8.35 -6.74 0.91
C ARG A 22 -7.61 -6.07 -0.24
N LEU A 23 -6.44 -5.52 0.08
CA LEU A 23 -5.56 -4.97 -0.93
C LEU A 23 -4.73 -6.06 -1.59
N SER A 24 -4.47 -5.89 -2.88
CA SER A 24 -3.47 -6.71 -3.57
C SER A 24 -2.08 -6.58 -2.92
N ASN A 25 -1.33 -7.68 -2.90
CA ASN A 25 0.05 -7.72 -2.41
C ASN A 25 1.02 -6.88 -3.28
N GLY A 26 0.62 -6.55 -4.51
CA GLY A 26 1.39 -5.76 -5.48
C GLY A 26 1.20 -4.25 -5.39
N LEU A 27 0.85 -3.71 -4.21
CA LEU A 27 0.84 -2.27 -4.00
C LEU A 27 2.20 -1.66 -4.34
N ILE A 28 2.24 -0.68 -5.25
CA ILE A 28 3.47 -0.08 -5.74
C ILE A 28 3.95 0.99 -4.74
N ASN A 29 4.91 0.64 -3.89
CA ASN A 29 5.59 1.58 -2.99
C ASN A 29 7.01 1.06 -2.67
N ASP A 30 7.76 1.78 -1.82
CA ASP A 30 9.15 1.47 -1.43
C ASP A 30 9.35 0.03 -0.93
N SER A 31 8.32 -0.58 -0.36
CA SER A 31 8.37 -1.94 0.18
C SER A 31 7.94 -3.03 -0.81
N LEU A 32 7.62 -2.67 -2.06
CA LEU A 32 7.20 -3.60 -3.11
C LEU A 32 8.23 -4.72 -3.29
N VAL A 33 9.50 -4.39 -3.48
CA VAL A 33 10.57 -5.38 -3.69
C VAL A 33 10.63 -6.42 -2.56
N ARG A 34 10.49 -5.98 -1.31
CA ARG A 34 10.45 -6.86 -0.14
C ARG A 34 9.20 -7.76 -0.15
N ARG A 35 8.02 -7.22 -0.47
CA ARG A 35 6.78 -8.03 -0.60
C ARG A 35 6.87 -9.06 -1.73
N LEU A 36 7.59 -8.73 -2.80
CA LEU A 36 7.81 -9.63 -3.92
C LEU A 36 8.75 -10.80 -3.60
N GLN A 37 9.55 -10.74 -2.52
CA GLN A 37 10.37 -11.87 -2.09
C GLN A 37 9.53 -13.03 -1.53
N SER A 38 8.44 -12.69 -0.84
CA SER A 38 7.48 -13.66 -0.29
C SER A 38 6.27 -13.89 -1.21
N SER A 39 6.26 -13.30 -2.40
CA SER A 39 5.18 -13.46 -3.37
C SER A 39 5.40 -14.71 -4.22
N GLY A 40 4.30 -15.29 -4.71
CA GLY A 40 4.34 -16.42 -5.65
C GLY A 40 4.88 -16.03 -7.02
N THR A 41 4.45 -16.74 -8.07
CA THR A 41 4.91 -16.48 -9.45
C THR A 41 4.36 -15.20 -10.05
N ASN A 42 3.13 -14.82 -9.67
CA ASN A 42 2.41 -13.68 -10.21
C ASN A 42 1.99 -12.71 -9.11
N VAL A 43 1.91 -11.43 -9.47
CA VAL A 43 1.46 -10.36 -8.58
C VAL A 43 0.49 -9.43 -9.31
N ASN A 44 -0.61 -9.09 -8.64
CA ASN A 44 -1.56 -8.10 -9.12
C ASN A 44 -1.07 -6.70 -8.72
N LEU A 45 -0.68 -5.85 -9.67
CA LEU A 45 -0.10 -4.55 -9.35
C LEU A 45 -1.17 -3.46 -9.24
N ILE A 46 -1.09 -2.62 -8.21
CA ILE A 46 -1.99 -1.47 -8.01
C ILE A 46 -1.20 -0.26 -7.52
N THR A 47 -1.53 0.94 -8.02
CA THR A 47 -0.94 2.20 -7.54
C THR A 47 -1.45 2.54 -6.14
N VAL A 48 -0.75 3.43 -5.44
CA VAL A 48 -1.20 3.90 -4.12
C VAL A 48 -2.47 4.72 -4.24
N GLU A 49 -2.55 5.54 -5.28
CA GLU A 49 -3.71 6.38 -5.59
C GLU A 49 -4.96 5.55 -5.88
N ASP A 50 -4.84 4.48 -6.68
CA ASP A 50 -5.93 3.53 -6.92
C ASP A 50 -6.35 2.79 -5.65
N ALA A 51 -5.38 2.36 -4.84
CA ALA A 51 -5.68 1.71 -3.58
C ALA A 51 -6.45 2.63 -2.63
N ILE A 52 -6.04 3.90 -2.51
CA ILE A 52 -6.74 4.91 -1.70
C ILE A 52 -8.15 5.15 -2.24
N ARG A 53 -8.31 5.33 -3.56
CA ARG A 53 -9.64 5.49 -4.18
C ARG A 53 -10.56 4.31 -3.85
N GLY A 54 -10.05 3.09 -3.94
CA GLY A 54 -10.80 1.88 -3.62
C GLY A 54 -11.20 1.79 -2.14
N ILE A 55 -10.29 2.20 -1.23
CA ILE A 55 -10.58 2.27 0.21
C ILE A 55 -11.67 3.32 0.48
N MET A 56 -11.55 4.52 -0.08
CA MET A 56 -12.53 5.60 0.11
C MET A 56 -13.92 5.17 -0.37
N ALA A 57 -14.00 4.52 -1.53
CA ALA A 57 -15.26 4.00 -2.06
C ALA A 57 -15.90 2.94 -1.15
N ALA A 58 -15.09 2.11 -0.48
CA ALA A 58 -15.57 1.12 0.48
C ALA A 58 -16.04 1.76 1.79
N VAL A 59 -15.38 2.83 2.25
CA VAL A 59 -15.76 3.58 3.46
C VAL A 59 -17.15 4.19 3.30
N ASP A 60 -17.47 4.74 2.13
CA ASP A 60 -18.80 5.30 1.83
C ASP A 60 -19.92 4.25 1.89
N ARG A 61 -19.57 2.97 1.89
CA ARG A 61 -20.47 1.80 1.92
C ARG A 61 -20.33 0.95 3.19
N ALA A 62 -19.60 1.45 4.20
CA ALA A 62 -19.30 0.72 5.42
C ALA A 62 -20.54 0.55 6.32
N GLN A 63 -21.27 -0.55 6.13
CA GLN A 63 -22.47 -0.84 6.95
C GLN A 63 -22.44 -2.27 7.54
N ASN A 64 -22.06 -3.28 6.75
CA ASN A 64 -22.27 -4.69 7.11
C ASN A 64 -20.97 -5.52 7.20
N ALA A 65 -19.84 -4.90 7.58
CA ALA A 65 -18.53 -5.58 7.62
C ALA A 65 -18.13 -6.22 6.28
N GLU A 66 -18.67 -5.69 5.19
CA GLU A 66 -18.47 -6.32 3.90
C GLU A 66 -17.00 -6.27 3.49
N VAL A 67 -16.60 -7.35 2.82
CA VAL A 67 -15.25 -7.52 2.33
C VAL A 67 -15.22 -7.19 0.85
N TRP A 68 -14.34 -6.27 0.45
CA TRP A 68 -14.06 -5.96 -0.95
C TRP A 68 -12.59 -6.18 -1.27
N ASN A 69 -12.35 -6.79 -2.42
CA ASN A 69 -11.02 -6.95 -2.98
C ASN A 69 -10.70 -5.75 -3.87
N ILE A 70 -9.63 -5.03 -3.54
CA ILE A 70 -9.15 -3.85 -4.27
C ILE A 70 -7.78 -4.17 -4.85
N GLY A 71 -7.73 -4.25 -6.17
CA GLY A 71 -6.56 -4.66 -6.94
C GLY A 71 -6.54 -4.02 -8.32
N GLY A 72 -5.42 -4.15 -9.00
CA GLY A 72 -5.25 -3.73 -10.38
C GLY A 72 -5.97 -4.64 -11.36
N GLN A 73 -5.97 -4.21 -12.63
CA GLN A 73 -6.69 -4.91 -13.69
C GLN A 73 -5.97 -6.18 -14.19
N LYS A 74 -4.66 -6.28 -13.98
CA LYS A 74 -3.82 -7.31 -14.59
C LYS A 74 -2.80 -7.84 -13.59
N ASP A 75 -2.42 -9.10 -13.78
CA ASP A 75 -1.33 -9.73 -13.04
C ASP A 75 -0.05 -9.69 -13.87
N TYR A 76 1.09 -9.64 -13.19
CA TYR A 76 2.42 -9.59 -13.79
C TYR A 76 3.32 -10.63 -13.15
N PHE A 77 4.31 -11.12 -13.88
CA PHE A 77 5.30 -12.04 -13.32
C PHE A 77 6.20 -11.32 -12.32
N VAL A 78 6.37 -11.92 -11.15
CA VAL A 78 7.15 -11.32 -10.06
C VAL A 78 8.60 -11.08 -10.47
N ASP A 79 9.20 -11.98 -11.24
CA ASP A 79 10.59 -11.85 -11.69
C ASP A 79 10.77 -10.71 -12.69
N GLU A 80 9.82 -10.50 -13.60
CA GLU A 80 9.84 -9.38 -14.53
C GLU A 80 9.73 -8.04 -13.77
N VAL A 81 8.82 -7.95 -12.81
CA VAL A 81 8.65 -6.75 -11.97
C VAL A 81 9.90 -6.46 -11.15
N LYS A 82 10.52 -7.48 -10.55
CA LYS A 82 11.79 -7.33 -9.82
C LYS A 82 12.90 -6.81 -10.73
N GLN A 83 13.00 -7.36 -11.94
CA GLN A 83 14.03 -6.95 -12.90
C GLN A 83 13.80 -5.52 -13.39
N PHE A 84 12.55 -5.15 -13.66
CA PHE A 84 12.15 -3.79 -14.04
C PHE A 84 12.51 -2.76 -12.96
N VAL A 85 12.12 -3.02 -11.71
CA VAL A 85 12.42 -2.11 -10.58
C VAL A 85 13.93 -2.04 -10.31
N SER A 86 14.67 -3.12 -10.54
CA SER A 86 16.14 -3.15 -10.44
C SER A 86 16.85 -2.43 -11.60
N GLY A 87 16.10 -1.92 -12.58
CA GLY A 87 16.62 -1.12 -13.68
C GLY A 87 17.06 -1.89 -14.92
N LYS A 88 16.66 -3.17 -15.07
CA LYS A 88 16.83 -3.91 -16.32
C LYS A 88 15.71 -3.56 -17.29
N ASP A 89 16.04 -3.45 -18.58
CA ASP A 89 15.03 -3.28 -19.63
C ASP A 89 14.35 -4.62 -19.89
N VAL A 90 13.25 -4.83 -19.19
CA VAL A 90 12.38 -6.01 -19.32
C VAL A 90 10.98 -5.54 -19.67
N THR A 91 10.39 -6.15 -20.70
CA THR A 91 8.98 -5.93 -21.04
C THR A 91 8.10 -6.67 -20.05
N LEU A 92 7.21 -5.94 -19.38
CA LEU A 92 6.26 -6.53 -18.44
C LEU A 92 5.15 -7.26 -19.20
N THR A 93 5.06 -8.57 -19.02
CA THR A 93 4.02 -9.40 -19.64
C THR A 93 2.79 -9.42 -18.74
N SER A 94 1.68 -8.89 -19.23
CA SER A 94 0.43 -8.86 -18.46
C SER A 94 -0.39 -10.12 -18.65
N GLN A 95 -0.93 -10.67 -17.56
CA GLN A 95 -1.84 -11.81 -17.54
C GLN A 95 -3.22 -11.41 -17.00
N PRO A 96 -4.28 -12.19 -17.33
CA PRO A 96 -5.57 -12.05 -16.68
C PRO A 96 -5.43 -12.16 -15.14
N THR A 97 -6.07 -11.25 -14.42
CA THR A 97 -5.99 -11.23 -12.96
C THR A 97 -6.65 -12.46 -12.35
N LYS A 98 -5.96 -13.13 -11.42
CA LYS A 98 -6.56 -14.13 -10.52
C LYS A 98 -7.19 -13.47 -9.29
N PHE A 99 -6.86 -12.21 -9.04
CA PHE A 99 -7.40 -11.42 -7.95
C PHE A 99 -8.74 -10.80 -8.40
N SER A 100 -9.85 -11.44 -8.02
CA SER A 100 -11.19 -10.99 -8.41
C SER A 100 -11.57 -9.68 -7.71
N THR A 101 -11.80 -8.63 -8.51
CA THR A 101 -12.28 -7.31 -8.09
C THR A 101 -13.72 -7.04 -8.55
N GLU A 102 -14.44 -8.08 -9.00
CA GLU A 102 -15.79 -7.94 -9.56
C GLU A 102 -16.78 -7.34 -8.58
N LYS A 103 -16.72 -7.75 -7.30
CA LYS A 103 -17.59 -7.23 -6.25
C LYS A 103 -17.39 -5.71 -6.08
N ALA A 104 -16.13 -5.27 -6.00
CA ALA A 104 -15.79 -3.85 -5.92
C ALA A 104 -16.24 -3.08 -7.19
N THR A 105 -16.15 -3.70 -8.36
CA THR A 105 -16.63 -3.09 -9.60
C THR A 105 -18.14 -2.89 -9.60
N ARG A 106 -18.92 -3.89 -9.16
CA ARG A 106 -20.39 -3.85 -9.19
C ARG A 106 -20.99 -2.95 -8.10
N GLU A 107 -20.42 -2.99 -6.91
CA GLU A 107 -21.04 -2.35 -5.74
C GLU A 107 -20.42 -0.99 -5.39
N LEU A 108 -19.11 -0.84 -5.62
CA LEU A 108 -18.38 0.39 -5.32
C LEU A 108 -18.12 1.24 -6.58
N ASN A 109 -18.48 0.74 -7.77
CA ASN A 109 -18.09 1.33 -9.06
C ASN A 109 -16.56 1.53 -9.17
N PHE A 110 -15.78 0.71 -8.47
CA PHE A 110 -14.33 0.84 -8.42
C PHE A 110 -13.68 0.06 -9.57
N ARG A 111 -12.75 0.72 -10.27
CA ARG A 111 -11.83 0.09 -11.22
C ARG A 111 -10.51 0.84 -11.16
N ALA A 112 -9.40 0.13 -11.02
CA ALA A 112 -8.06 0.73 -11.08
C ALA A 112 -7.87 1.39 -12.46
N GLN A 113 -7.43 2.65 -12.48
CA GLN A 113 -7.29 3.43 -13.71
C GLN A 113 -5.86 3.91 -13.95
N ASP A 114 -5.02 3.92 -12.92
CA ASP A 114 -3.70 4.53 -13.04
C ASP A 114 -2.71 3.62 -13.77
N ASP A 115 -1.71 4.27 -14.36
CA ASP A 115 -0.69 3.60 -15.15
C ASP A 115 0.37 2.96 -14.23
N VAL A 116 0.28 1.63 -14.13
CA VAL A 116 1.22 0.77 -13.39
C VAL A 116 2.65 0.95 -13.88
N ILE A 117 2.89 1.11 -15.18
CA ILE A 117 4.24 1.27 -15.74
C ILE A 117 4.82 2.61 -15.31
N LYS A 118 4.01 3.66 -15.37
CA LYS A 118 4.40 4.99 -14.86
C LYS A 118 4.73 4.93 -13.36
N ALA A 119 3.88 4.29 -12.55
CA ALA A 119 4.11 4.16 -11.12
C ALA A 119 5.38 3.34 -10.79
N LEU A 120 5.64 2.25 -11.51
CA LEU A 120 6.89 1.47 -11.37
C LEU A 120 8.11 2.28 -11.81
N THR A 121 7.97 3.13 -12.83
CA THR A 121 9.06 4.01 -13.31
C THR A 121 9.38 5.07 -12.26
N THR A 122 8.37 5.66 -11.62
CA THR A 122 8.54 6.57 -10.48
C THR A 122 9.18 5.85 -9.29
N LEU A 123 8.87 4.58 -9.06
CA LEU A 123 9.51 3.79 -8.01
C LEU A 123 10.99 3.50 -8.31
N ARG A 124 11.32 3.22 -9.58
CA ARG A 124 12.71 3.03 -10.06
C ARG A 124 13.52 4.31 -9.95
N ASN A 125 12.93 5.43 -10.36
CA ASN A 125 13.53 6.75 -10.34
C ASN A 125 12.69 7.65 -9.42
N PRO A 126 12.78 7.45 -8.09
CA PRO A 126 12.07 8.34 -7.19
C PRO A 126 12.51 9.76 -7.51
N PRO A 127 11.58 10.73 -7.65
CA PRO A 127 11.97 12.12 -7.79
C PRO A 127 12.95 12.41 -6.67
N GLN A 128 14.13 12.95 -7.01
CA GLN A 128 15.11 13.34 -6.01
C GLN A 128 14.34 14.09 -4.94
N PRO A 129 14.41 13.67 -3.66
CA PRO A 129 13.79 14.44 -2.60
C PRO A 129 14.32 15.84 -2.82
N VAL A 130 13.42 16.82 -3.02
CA VAL A 130 13.81 18.21 -3.05
C VAL A 130 14.69 18.36 -1.81
N GLN A 131 15.99 18.56 -2.04
CA GLN A 131 16.93 18.79 -0.96
C GLN A 131 16.41 20.08 -0.34
N SER A 132 15.58 19.93 0.68
CA SER A 132 15.25 21.03 1.56
C SER A 132 16.61 21.45 2.09
N SER A 133 17.10 22.56 1.53
CA SER A 133 18.28 23.24 2.01
C SER A 133 17.92 23.68 3.42
N GLY A 134 18.15 22.79 4.39
CA GLY A 134 17.53 22.83 5.71
C GLY A 134 16.04 22.45 5.67
N SER A 135 15.68 21.29 6.24
CA SER A 135 14.30 21.07 6.67
C SER A 135 13.91 22.21 7.63
N ALA A 136 12.98 23.08 7.21
CA ALA A 136 12.43 24.12 8.06
C ALA A 136 11.61 23.54 9.25
N ALA A 137 11.25 22.26 9.18
CA ALA A 137 10.50 21.58 10.22
C ALA A 137 11.44 20.83 11.17
N LYS A 138 11.43 21.23 12.46
CA LYS A 138 12.00 20.46 13.56
C LYS A 138 10.98 19.39 13.98
N ILE A 139 11.32 18.12 13.85
CA ILE A 139 10.47 17.01 14.31
C ILE A 139 10.74 16.80 15.82
N MET A 140 9.70 16.96 16.64
CA MET A 140 9.74 16.65 18.07
C MET A 140 9.01 15.34 18.33
N LEU A 141 9.70 14.38 18.97
CA LEU A 141 9.15 13.05 19.26
C LEU A 141 8.81 12.90 20.73
N PHE A 142 7.53 12.66 21.02
CA PHE A 142 7.08 12.22 22.33
C PHE A 142 7.00 10.69 22.37
N GLY A 143 7.50 10.08 23.45
CA GLY A 143 7.43 8.62 23.60
C GLY A 143 8.37 7.83 22.68
N SER A 144 9.48 8.43 22.23
CA SER A 144 10.52 7.78 21.40
C SER A 144 11.05 6.46 22.00
N LYS A 145 10.97 6.32 23.33
CA LYS A 145 11.42 5.12 24.07
C LYS A 145 10.46 3.92 23.95
N GLY A 146 9.21 4.13 23.55
CA GLY A 146 8.22 3.07 23.34
C GLY A 146 8.50 2.27 22.05
N TRP A 147 7.87 1.10 21.89
CA TRP A 147 8.17 0.20 20.76
C TRP A 147 7.94 0.86 19.38
N ILE A 148 6.83 1.59 19.21
CA ILE A 148 6.53 2.39 18.00
C ILE A 148 7.51 3.54 17.85
N GLY A 149 7.81 4.24 18.96
CA GLY A 149 8.74 5.36 18.98
C GLY A 149 10.13 4.96 18.49
N ARG A 150 10.64 3.80 18.93
CA ARG A 150 11.94 3.27 18.49
C ARG A 150 11.97 2.94 17.01
N GLN A 151 10.90 2.32 16.49
CA GLN A 151 10.79 2.02 15.06
C GLN A 151 10.77 3.30 14.22
N PHE A 152 10.07 4.34 14.69
CA PHE A 152 10.01 5.61 13.98
C PHE A 152 11.35 6.37 14.04
N VAL A 153 12.02 6.37 15.20
CA VAL A 153 13.39 6.91 15.34
C VAL A 153 14.34 6.23 14.36
N GLN A 154 14.28 4.90 14.26
CA GLN A 154 15.12 4.14 13.33
C GLN A 154 14.87 4.56 11.87
N LEU A 155 13.61 4.74 11.46
CA LEU A 155 13.27 5.23 10.11
C LEU A 155 13.80 6.64 9.84
N LEU A 156 13.72 7.54 10.83
CA LEU A 156 14.26 8.91 10.70
C LEU A 156 15.77 8.88 10.54
N GLN A 157 16.47 8.02 11.28
CA GLN A 157 17.91 7.82 11.16
C GLN A 157 18.30 7.24 9.79
N GLU A 158 17.60 6.20 9.31
CA GLU A 158 17.83 5.58 7.99
C GLU A 158 17.67 6.58 6.84
N LYS A 159 16.74 7.54 6.99
CA LYS A 159 16.48 8.59 6.00
C LYS A 159 17.28 9.87 6.23
N ASN A 160 18.18 9.88 7.21
CA ASN A 160 19.00 11.04 7.61
C ASN A 160 18.18 12.30 7.91
N ILE A 161 17.04 12.14 8.59
CA ILE A 161 16.13 13.23 8.97
C ILE A 161 16.45 13.66 10.40
N VAL A 162 16.66 14.97 10.60
CA VAL A 162 16.96 15.55 11.92
C VAL A 162 15.71 15.58 12.79
N TYR A 163 15.83 15.12 14.03
CA TYR A 163 14.74 15.10 15.02
C TYR A 163 15.26 15.41 16.43
N VAL A 164 14.36 15.77 17.34
CA VAL A 164 14.63 15.96 18.77
C VAL A 164 13.70 15.06 19.56
N GLU A 165 14.27 14.23 20.43
CA GLU A 165 13.48 13.46 21.39
C GLU A 165 13.10 14.36 22.56
N ALA A 166 11.81 14.36 22.94
CA ALA A 166 11.38 15.07 24.13
C ALA A 166 11.99 14.42 25.37
N ALA A 167 12.69 15.21 26.19
CA ALA A 167 13.13 14.77 27.50
C ALA A 167 11.90 14.66 28.41
N THR A 168 11.46 13.43 28.66
CA THR A 168 10.55 13.07 29.77
C THR A 168 11.37 12.72 30.99
#